data_AF-A0AA39IUA3-F1
#
_entry.id   AF-A0AA39IUA3-F1
#
_cell.length_a   1.000
_cell.length_b   1.000
_cell.length_c   1.000
_cell.angle_alpha   90.00
_cell.angle_beta   90.00
_cell.angle_gamma   90.00
#
_symmetry.space_group_name_H-M   'P 1'
#
loop_
_entity.id
_entity.type
_entity.pdbx_description
1 polymer ?
#
loop_
_entity_poly.entity_id
_entity_poly.type
_entity_poly.pdbx_seq_one_letter_code
_entity_poly.pdbx_strand_id
1 'polypeptide(L)' 'MKIIDCIKVSPSYLQKVYASLSRPEISIFTQLCTSHVGLNAHLFYTKTIESPNCSVCGVSETITHYLIACTKYNTQH' A
#
# COMPACT_ATOMS: atom_id res chain seq x y z
N MET A 1 -0.90 -6.67 15.93
CA MET A 1 -1.04 -7.35 14.62
C MET A 1 0.23 -7.05 13.83
N LYS A 2 0.90 -8.07 13.31
CA LYS A 2 2.31 -8.00 12.88
C LYS A 2 2.48 -7.08 11.66
N ILE A 3 3.35 -6.08 11.77
CA ILE A 3 3.67 -5.01 10.78
C ILE A 3 4.44 -5.57 9.54
N ILE A 4 4.35 -6.87 9.24
CA ILE A 4 5.34 -7.59 8.41
C ILE A 4 4.71 -8.58 7.42
N ASP A 5 3.71 -8.14 6.65
CA ASP A 5 3.20 -8.98 5.56
C ASP A 5 3.76 -8.59 4.18
N CYS A 6 4.23 -7.35 3.96
CA CYS A 6 4.88 -6.99 2.68
C CYS A 6 6.41 -7.19 2.67
N ILE A 7 7.07 -7.38 3.82
CA ILE A 7 8.54 -7.60 3.92
C ILE A 7 8.87 -9.10 3.99
N LYS A 8 8.06 -9.97 3.37
CA LYS A 8 8.47 -11.36 3.07
C LYS A 8 9.12 -11.49 1.69
N VAL A 9 9.57 -10.39 1.10
CA VAL A 9 10.39 -10.38 -0.10
C VAL A 9 11.87 -10.52 0.29
N SER A 10 12.61 -11.31 -0.49
CA SER A 10 14.03 -11.49 -0.26
C SER A 10 14.78 -10.14 -0.34
N PRO A 11 15.82 -9.91 0.48
CA PRO A 11 16.59 -8.65 0.45
C PRO A 11 17.18 -8.33 -0.92
N SER A 12 17.58 -9.36 -1.66
CA SER A 12 18.11 -9.24 -3.03
C SER A 12 17.04 -8.81 -4.04
N TYR A 13 15.78 -9.23 -3.86
CA TYR A 13 14.67 -8.77 -4.69
C TYR A 13 14.34 -7.29 -4.42
N LEU A 14 14.28 -6.89 -3.14
CA LEU A 14 14.06 -5.49 -2.76
C LEU A 14 15.16 -4.57 -3.31
N GLN A 15 16.42 -5.00 -3.26
CA GLN A 15 17.53 -4.21 -3.80
C GLN A 15 17.40 -3.98 -5.31
N LYS A 16 16.93 -4.98 -6.07
CA LYS A 16 16.68 -4.84 -7.52
C LYS A 16 15.54 -3.86 -7.80
N VAL A 17 14.44 -3.96 -7.05
CA VAL A 17 13.29 -3.04 -7.18
C VAL A 17 13.71 -1.60 -6.83
N TYR A 18 14.45 -1.40 -5.75
CA TYR A 18 14.92 -0.07 -5.36
C TYR A 18 15.93 0.51 -6.36
N ALA A 19 16.77 -0.32 -6.97
CA ALA A 19 17.70 0.13 -8.01
C ALA A 19 17.00 0.69 -9.26
N SER A 20 15.78 0.24 -9.55
CA SER A 20 14.97 0.74 -10.67
C SER A 20 14.12 1.98 -10.35
N LEU A 21 14.11 2.44 -9.10
CA LEU A 21 13.24 3.53 -8.64
C LEU A 21 14.05 4.76 -8.22
N SER A 22 13.48 5.94 -8.43
CA SER A 22 13.98 7.20 -7.90
C SER A 22 13.74 7.30 -6.39
N ARG A 23 14.47 8.21 -5.71
CA ARG A 23 14.32 8.42 -4.26
C ARG A 23 12.87 8.72 -3.82
N PRO A 24 12.08 9.54 -4.53
CA PRO A 24 10.66 9.74 -4.19
C PRO A 24 9.83 8.46 -4.31
N GLU A 25 10.06 7.66 -5.35
CA GLU A 25 9.32 6.41 -5.58
C GLU A 25 9.66 5.37 -4.52
N ILE A 26 10.93 5.25 -4.11
CA ILE A 26 11.35 4.38 -3.00
C ILE A 26 10.67 4.79 -1.69
N SER A 27 10.53 6.09 -1.44
CA SER A 27 9.85 6.61 -0.24
C SER A 27 8.37 6.18 -0.22
N ILE A 28 7.66 6.40 -1.32
CA ILE A 28 6.25 6.01 -1.48
C ILE A 28 6.10 4.50 -1.35
N PHE A 29 6.95 3.72 -2.02
CA PHE A 29 6.94 2.26 -1.95
C PHE A 29 7.18 1.76 -0.53
N THR A 30 8.12 2.35 0.19
CA THR A 30 8.40 1.99 1.59
C THR A 30 7.19 2.28 2.49
N GLN A 31 6.56 3.44 2.34
CA GLN A 31 5.34 3.82 3.08
C GLN A 31 4.17 2.88 2.77
N LEU A 32 4.04 2.45 1.51
CA LEU A 32 3.07 1.45 1.08
C LEU A 32 3.35 0.10 1.77
N CYS A 33 4.56 -0.44 1.67
CA CYS A 33 4.89 -1.74 2.26
C CYS A 33 4.76 -1.78 3.80
N THR A 34 4.96 -0.64 4.46
CA THR A 34 4.85 -0.54 5.91
C THR A 34 3.46 -0.12 6.39
N SER A 35 2.50 0.02 5.47
CA SER A 35 1.14 0.50 5.76
C SER A 35 1.11 1.87 6.47
N HIS A 36 2.16 2.67 6.30
CA HIS A 36 2.25 4.03 6.82
C HIS A 36 1.62 5.08 5.91
N VAL A 37 1.10 4.66 4.76
CA VAL A 37 0.33 5.51 3.87
C VAL A 37 -1.12 5.63 4.36
N GLY A 38 -1.76 6.78 4.13
CA GLY A 38 -3.15 7.06 4.51
C GLY A 38 -4.20 6.32 3.68
N LEU A 39 -4.08 4.99 3.54
CA LEU A 39 -5.13 4.16 2.95
C LEU A 39 -6.29 4.02 3.93
N ASN A 40 -7.52 3.83 3.43
CA ASN A 40 -8.71 3.82 4.29
C ASN A 40 -8.63 2.77 5.41
N ALA A 41 -8.03 1.60 5.16
CA ALA A 41 -7.83 0.62 6.23
C ALA A 41 -6.92 1.13 7.37
N HIS A 42 -5.86 1.87 7.04
CA HIS A 42 -4.97 2.48 8.03
C HIS A 42 -5.64 3.66 8.74
N LEU A 43 -6.31 4.54 7.98
CA LEU A 43 -7.03 5.69 8.53
C LEU A 43 -8.19 5.27 9.45
N PHE A 44 -8.87 4.17 9.13
CA PHE A 44 -9.90 3.60 9.99
C PHE A 44 -9.31 3.04 11.28
N TYR A 45 -8.15 2.36 11.19
CA TYR A 45 -7.41 1.88 12.36
C TYR A 45 -6.98 3.03 13.28
N THR A 46 -6.51 4.15 12.73
CA THR A 46 -6.18 5.37 13.48
C THR A 46 -7.40 6.21 13.87
N LYS A 47 -8.62 5.73 13.57
CA LYS A 47 -9.91 6.40 13.83
C LYS A 47 -10.03 7.79 13.19
N THR A 48 -9.33 8.00 12.09
CA THR A 48 -9.36 9.25 11.31
C THR A 48 -10.54 9.29 10.35
N ILE A 49 -11.06 8.13 9.94
CA ILE A 49 -12.24 7.99 9.08
C ILE A 49 -13.21 6.94 9.65
N GLU A 50 -14.47 7.00 9.21
CA GLU A 50 -15.55 6.16 9.73
C GLU A 50 -15.67 4.79 9.06
N SER A 51 -15.04 4.59 7.90
CA SER A 51 -15.12 3.33 7.16
C SER A 51 -13.78 2.96 6.52
N PRO A 52 -13.33 1.69 6.62
CA PRO A 52 -12.12 1.24 5.95
C PRO A 52 -12.32 1.00 4.45
N ASN A 53 -13.55 1.10 3.93
CA ASN A 53 -13.89 0.64 2.60
C ASN A 53 -13.46 1.64 1.52
N CYS A 54 -12.99 1.13 0.39
CA CYS A 54 -12.80 1.89 -0.82
C CYS A 54 -14.17 2.37 -1.33
N SER A 55 -14.29 3.65 -1.68
CA SER A 55 -15.54 4.24 -2.18
C SER A 55 -16.00 3.66 -3.53
N VAL A 56 -15.08 3.09 -4.30
CA VAL A 56 -15.38 2.52 -5.63
C VAL A 56 -15.64 1.01 -5.55
N CYS A 57 -14.85 0.29 -4.76
CA CYS A 57 -14.92 -1.17 -4.73
C CYS A 57 -15.77 -1.73 -3.57
N GLY A 58 -16.10 -0.91 -2.57
CA GLY A 58 -16.91 -1.32 -1.41
C GLY A 58 -16.21 -2.26 -0.41
N VAL A 59 -14.96 -2.64 -0.66
CA VAL A 59 -14.14 -3.50 0.21
C VAL A 59 -13.06 -2.70 0.91
N SER A 60 -12.54 -3.21 2.04
CA SER A 60 -11.46 -2.55 2.79
C SER A 60 -10.26 -2.18 1.90
N GLU A 61 -9.88 -0.91 1.91
CA GLU A 61 -8.77 -0.38 1.13
C GLU A 61 -7.43 -0.72 1.80
N THR A 62 -6.94 -1.93 1.55
CA THR A 62 -5.62 -2.40 1.96
C THR A 62 -4.56 -2.13 0.88
N ILE A 63 -3.28 -2.32 1.20
CA ILE A 63 -2.18 -2.15 0.23
C ILE A 63 -2.39 -3.04 -1.01
N THR A 64 -2.74 -4.31 -0.80
CA THR A 64 -3.03 -5.26 -1.89
C THR A 64 -4.21 -4.80 -2.73
N HIS A 65 -5.27 -4.30 -2.07
CA HIS A 65 -6.40 -3.74 -2.80
C HIS A 65 -5.94 -2.55 -3.64
N TYR A 66 -5.29 -1.57 -3.03
CA TYR A 66 -4.83 -0.35 -3.68
C TYR A 66 -3.90 -0.60 -4.88
N LEU A 67 -2.91 -1.49 -4.74
CA LEU A 67 -1.90 -1.73 -5.77
C LEU A 67 -2.32 -2.70 -6.88
N ILE A 68 -3.15 -3.71 -6.56
CA ILE A 68 -3.38 -4.85 -7.46
C ILE A 68 -4.83 -4.96 -7.90
N ALA A 69 -5.80 -4.63 -7.04
CA ALA A 69 -7.20 -4.96 -7.26
C ALA A 69 -8.12 -3.75 -7.47
N CYS A 70 -7.70 -2.55 -7.05
CA CYS A 70 -8.58 -1.39 -7.01
C CYS A 70 -8.76 -0.83 -8.42
N THR A 71 -9.97 -0.95 -8.96
CA THR A 71 -10.31 -0.45 -10.31
C THR A 71 -10.09 1.05 -10.44
N LYS A 72 -10.27 1.82 -9.35
CA LYS A 72 -9.99 3.25 -9.29
C LYS A 72 -8.55 3.60 -9.66
N TYR A 73 -7.59 2.81 -9.18
CA TYR A 73 -6.15 3.09 -9.30
C TYR A 73 -5.48 2.24 -10.39
N ASN A 74 -6.07 1.11 -10.77
CA ASN A 74 -5.58 0.22 -11.82
C ASN A 74 -5.78 0.77 -13.26
N THR A 75 -6.25 2.00 -13.41
CA THR A 75 -6.47 2.64 -14.72
C THR A 75 -5.34 3.59 -15.13
N GLN A 76 -4.27 3.70 -14.32
CA GLN A 76 -3.08 4.47 -14.70
C GLN A 76 -2.09 3.58 -15.45
N HIS A 77 -2.31 3.40 -16.75
CA HIS A 77 -1.37 2.80 -17.68
C HIS A 77 -0.85 3.85 -18.66
#